data_AF-A0A832U1T1-F1
#
_entry.id   AF-A0A832U1T1-F1
#
_cell.length_a   1.000
_cell.length_b   1.000
_cell.length_c   1.000
_cell.angle_alpha   90.00
_cell.angle_beta   90.00
_cell.angle_gamma   90.00
#
_symmetry.space_group_name_H-M   'P 1'
#
loop_
_entity.id
_entity.type
_entity.pdbx_description
1 polymer ?
#
loop_
_entity_poly.entity_id
_entity_poly.type
_entity_poly.pdbx_seq_one_letter_code
_entity_poly.pdbx_strand_id
1 'polypeptide(L)' 'MKEAPVRLSYPCDSCGHIVGGGLSYCLECRVFLCYLCAAKLMAKQKNPVARARCPMCNEYLR' A
#
# COMPACT_ATOMS: atom_id res chain seq x y z
N MET A 1 -14.95 5.47 11.85
CA MET A 1 -14.03 5.58 10.69
C MET A 1 -12.68 6.03 11.24
N LYS A 2 -11.59 5.26 11.06
CA LYS A 2 -10.26 5.67 11.54
C LYS A 2 -9.55 6.38 10.38
N GLU A 3 -9.44 7.71 10.46
CA GLU A 3 -8.69 8.50 9.49
C GLU A 3 -7.19 8.23 9.61
N ALA A 4 -6.50 8.14 8.47
CA ALA A 4 -5.04 8.05 8.46
C ALA A 4 -4.45 9.42 8.86
N PRO A 5 -3.40 9.46 9.72
CA PRO A 5 -2.75 10.72 10.05
C PRO A 5 -2.23 11.39 8.76
N VAL A 6 -2.50 12.69 8.60
CA VAL A 6 -2.02 13.46 7.44
C VAL A 6 -0.52 13.70 7.62
N ARG A 7 0.31 12.77 7.12
CA ARG A 7 1.74 12.99 6.91
C ARG A 7 2.01 13.10 5.41
N LEU A 8 2.82 14.08 5.05
CA LEU A 8 3.23 14.34 3.67
C LEU A 8 4.13 13.23 3.10
N SER A 9 4.69 12.38 3.96
CA SER A 9 5.50 11.23 3.57
C SER A 9 5.44 10.08 4.56
N TYR A 10 5.60 8.86 4.04
CA TYR A 10 5.67 7.62 4.81
C TYR A 10 6.83 6.75 4.32
N PRO A 11 7.56 6.06 5.20
CA PRO A 11 8.44 4.98 4.77
C PRO A 11 7.59 3.83 4.21
N CYS A 12 8.01 3.26 3.09
CA CYS A 12 7.46 2.01 2.57
C CYS A 12 7.82 0.86 3.52
N ASP A 13 6.85 0.17 4.09
CA ASP A 13 7.07 -0.94 5.01
C ASP A 13 7.79 -2.13 4.35
N SER A 14 7.77 -2.22 3.02
CA SER A 14 8.43 -3.29 2.28
C SER A 14 9.89 -3.00 1.92
N CYS A 15 10.28 -1.74 1.68
CA CYS A 15 11.64 -1.41 1.20
C CYS A 15 12.32 -0.25 1.95
N GLY A 16 11.65 0.38 2.92
CA GLY A 16 12.18 1.49 3.72
C GLY A 16 12.25 2.83 2.99
N HIS A 17 11.98 2.90 1.68
CA HIS A 17 12.05 4.14 0.92
C HIS A 17 10.95 5.12 1.34
N ILE A 18 11.30 6.38 1.56
CA ILE A 18 10.35 7.44 1.90
C ILE A 18 9.53 7.80 0.65
N VAL A 19 8.22 7.64 0.72
CA VAL A 19 7.28 8.02 -0.35
C VAL A 19 6.37 9.15 0.12
N GLY A 20 6.26 10.18 -0.70
CA GLY A 20 5.37 11.32 -0.47
C GLY A 20 3.97 11.10 -1.07
N GLY A 21 3.85 11.29 -2.38
CA GLY A 21 2.61 11.06 -3.13
C GLY A 21 2.54 9.69 -3.80
N GLY A 22 1.33 9.24 -4.15
CA GLY A 22 1.10 8.01 -4.91
C GLY A 22 1.43 6.71 -4.15
N LEU A 23 1.42 6.75 -2.82
CA LEU A 23 1.60 5.57 -1.98
C LEU A 23 0.30 4.75 -1.93
N SER A 24 0.42 3.42 -1.84
CA SER A 24 -0.70 2.52 -1.59
C SER A 24 -0.70 2.13 -0.13
N TYR A 25 -1.84 2.21 0.56
CA TYR A 25 -1.89 1.91 1.99
C TYR A 25 -3.11 1.09 2.41
N CYS A 26 -2.93 0.30 3.46
CA CYS A 26 -4.00 -0.45 4.11
C CYS A 26 -4.49 0.32 5.33
N LEU A 27 -5.78 0.67 5.37
CA LEU A 27 -6.38 1.34 6.54
C LEU A 27 -6.44 0.45 7.78
N GLU A 28 -6.63 -0.86 7.60
CA GLU A 28 -6.78 -1.81 8.69
C GLU A 28 -5.43 -2.12 9.36
N CYS A 29 -4.44 -2.52 8.57
CA CYS A 29 -3.13 -2.91 9.08
C CYS A 29 -2.14 -1.73 9.20
N ARG A 30 -2.49 -0.54 8.70
CA ARG A 30 -1.59 0.63 8.62
C ARG A 30 -0.26 0.32 7.93
N VAL A 31 -0.33 -0.49 6.87
CA VAL A 31 0.79 -0.81 6.00
C VAL A 31 0.83 0.18 4.85
N PHE A 32 1.98 0.80 4.63
CA PHE A 32 2.25 1.78 3.58
C PHE A 32 3.25 1.20 2.59
N LEU A 33 2.91 1.25 1.31
CA LEU A 33 3.73 0.70 0.23
C LEU A 33 3.99 1.77 -0.82
N CYS A 34 5.23 1.84 -1.27
CA CYS A 34 5.54 2.64 -2.45
C CYS A 34 4.89 2.04 -3.70
N TYR A 35 4.68 2.87 -4.72
CA TYR A 35 4.10 2.47 -6.00
C TYR A 35 4.75 1.21 -6.58
N LEU A 36 6.09 1.10 -6.54
CA LEU A 36 6.81 -0.06 -7.07
C LEU A 36 6.54 -1.35 -6.26
N CYS A 37 6.49 -1.27 -4.94
CA CYS A 37 6.19 -2.44 -4.10
C CYS A 37 4.73 -2.85 -4.25
N ALA A 38 3.81 -1.90 -4.35
CA ALA A 38 2.40 -2.16 -4.65
C ALA A 38 2.24 -2.81 -6.02
N ALA A 39 2.91 -2.31 -7.07
CA ALA A 39 2.89 -2.89 -8.41
C ALA A 39 3.44 -4.32 -8.45
N LYS A 40 4.54 -4.61 -7.73
CA LYS A 40 5.08 -5.97 -7.59
C LYS A 40 4.09 -6.92 -6.91
N LEU A 41 3.32 -6.43 -5.94
CA LEU A 41 2.23 -7.19 -5.31
C LEU A 41 1.11 -7.46 -6.30
N MET A 42 0.67 -6.47 -7.09
CA MET A 42 -0.35 -6.65 -8.12
C MET A 42 0.09 -7.65 -9.20
N ALA A 43 1.35 -7.60 -9.64
CA ALA A 43 1.89 -8.51 -10.66
C ALA A 43 1.86 -9.98 -10.22
N LYS A 44 1.90 -10.25 -8.91
CA LYS A 44 1.74 -11.61 -8.36
C LYS A 44 0.28 -12.05 -8.28
N GLN A 45 -0.68 -11.14 -8.44
CA GLN A 45 -2.10 -11.46 -8.42
C GLN A 45 -2.55 -11.85 -9.82
N LYS A 46 -3.26 -12.98 -9.93
CA LYS A 46 -3.79 -13.51 -11.21
C LYS A 46 -4.79 -12.58 -11.91
N ASN A 47 -5.21 -11.48 -11.29
CA ASN A 47 -6.24 -10.58 -11.80
C ASN A 47 -5.69 -9.13 -11.93
N PRO A 48 -5.23 -8.70 -13.12
CA PRO A 48 -4.52 -7.43 -13.31
C PRO A 48 -5.39 -6.18 -13.20
N VAL A 49 -6.71 -6.33 -12.99
CA VAL A 49 -7.69 -5.24 -13.10
C VAL A 49 -8.09 -4.64 -11.74
N ALA A 50 -7.79 -5.28 -10.61
CA ALA A 50 -8.29 -4.84 -9.31
C ALA A 50 -7.12 -4.63 -8.35
N ARG A 51 -6.93 -3.37 -7.94
CA ARG A 51 -6.15 -2.88 -6.79
C ARG A 51 -5.38 -3.95 -5.99
N ALA A 52 -4.09 -3.67 -5.74
CA ALA A 52 -3.25 -4.43 -4.81
C ALA A 52 -4.00 -4.74 -3.51
N ARG A 53 -3.87 -5.98 -3.05
CA ARG A 53 -4.38 -6.41 -1.74
C ARG A 53 -3.27 -6.37 -0.70
N CYS A 54 -3.64 -6.01 0.51
CA CYS A 54 -2.75 -6.03 1.66
C CYS A 54 -2.29 -7.46 1.95
N PRO A 55 -0.97 -7.72 2.08
CA PRO A 55 -0.48 -9.06 2.39
C PRO A 55 -0.82 -9.53 3.81
N MET A 56 -1.22 -8.63 4.70
CA MET A 56 -1.51 -8.93 6.10
C MET A 56 -2.97 -9.33 6.34
N CYS A 57 -3.93 -8.58 5.76
CA CYS A 57 -5.36 -8.80 5.96
C CYS A 57 -6.16 -9.10 4.69
N ASN A 58 -5.50 -9.15 3.52
CA ASN A 58 -6.11 -9.38 2.21
C ASN A 58 -7.14 -8.32 1.75
N GLU A 59 -7.30 -7.23 2.49
CA GLU A 59 -8.13 -6.08 2.10
C GLU A 59 -7.49 -5.27 0.96
N TYR A 60 -8.30 -4.51 0.22
CA TYR A 60 -7.79 -3.66 -0.85
C TYR A 60 -6.99 -2.47 -0.31
N LEU A 61 -5.82 -2.23 -0.91
CA LEU A 61 -5.05 -1.01 -0.67
C LEU A 61 -5.76 0.20 -1.31
N ARG A 62 -5.70 1.34 -0.61
CA ARG A 62 -6.17 2.63 -1.08
C ARG A 62 -5.04 3.45 -1.69
#